data_AF-A0A0D6KZS4-F1
#
_entry.id   AF-A0A0D6KZS4-F1
#
_cell.length_a   1.000
_cell.length_b   1.000
_cell.length_c   1.000
_cell.angle_alpha   90.00
_cell.angle_beta   90.00
_cell.angle_gamma   90.00
#
_symmetry.space_group_name_H-M   'P 1'
#
loop_
_entity.id
_entity.type
_entity.pdbx_description
1 polymer ?
#
loop_
_entity_poly.entity_id
_entity_poly.type
_entity_poly.pdbx_seq_one_letter_code
_entity_poly.pdbx_strand_id
1 'polypeptide(L)'
;MQADYLFALTWRHIYYELGGLDLNSPTPNQEPLTLQNWLINITAYCINEIELPPTEAIHYSLKATSPALWCYVEQALDQLPPVLRFVVLMAQTFRWSETRIAAYLQAEGENFTPNEVANFLQEGYRMLEDKLPGDIRAIYLGEDAA
;
A
#
# COMPACT_ATOMS: atom_id res chain seq x y z
N MET A 1 -5.88 -7.76 -14.00
CA MET A 1 -4.98 -6.61 -13.72
C MET A 1 -5.76 -5.34 -13.40
N GLN A 2 -6.49 -4.71 -14.35
CA GLN A 2 -7.30 -3.51 -14.04
C GLN A 2 -8.41 -3.78 -13.00
N ALA A 3 -9.16 -4.87 -13.15
CA ALA A 3 -10.18 -5.26 -12.16
C ALA A 3 -9.57 -5.58 -10.78
N ASP A 4 -8.42 -6.27 -10.75
CA ASP A 4 -7.72 -6.57 -9.50
C ASP A 4 -7.24 -5.29 -8.81
N TYR A 5 -6.79 -4.31 -9.59
CA TYR A 5 -6.35 -3.02 -9.08
C TYR A 5 -7.52 -2.17 -8.60
N LEU A 6 -8.64 -2.13 -9.33
CA LEU A 6 -9.88 -1.52 -8.84
C LEU A 6 -10.31 -2.15 -7.52
N PHE A 7 -10.25 -3.48 -7.42
CA PHE A 7 -10.56 -4.17 -6.17
C PHE A 7 -9.64 -3.74 -5.02
N ALA A 8 -8.33 -3.59 -5.29
CA ALA A 8 -7.37 -3.09 -4.31
C ALA A 8 -7.65 -1.65 -3.87
N LEU A 9 -7.99 -0.76 -4.82
CA LEU A 9 -8.34 0.64 -4.54
C LEU A 9 -9.65 0.76 -3.76
N THR A 10 -10.66 -0.05 -4.10
CA THR A 10 -11.92 -0.13 -3.34
C THR A 10 -11.65 -0.58 -1.90
N TRP A 11 -10.82 -1.60 -1.70
CA TRP A 11 -10.44 -2.05 -0.35
C TRP A 11 -9.77 -0.92 0.43
N ARG A 12 -8.81 -0.23 -0.19
CA ARG A 12 -8.12 0.90 0.44
C ARG A 12 -9.09 2.02 0.83
N HIS A 13 -10.06 2.33 -0.03
CA HIS A 13 -11.08 3.33 0.28
C HIS A 13 -11.96 2.89 1.46
N ILE A 14 -12.44 1.64 1.45
CA ILE A 14 -13.19 1.06 2.57
C ILE A 14 -12.40 1.16 3.88
N TYR A 15 -11.10 0.82 3.87
CA TYR A 15 -10.26 0.89 5.05
C TYR A 15 -10.24 2.29 5.67
N TYR A 16 -10.06 3.33 4.84
CA TYR A 16 -10.01 4.71 5.32
C TYR A 16 -11.36 5.19 5.83
N GLU A 17 -12.44 4.90 5.12
CA GLU A 17 -13.80 5.31 5.51
C GLU A 17 -14.32 4.57 6.75
N LEU A 18 -13.86 3.32 6.98
CA LEU A 18 -14.26 2.52 8.13
C LEU A 18 -13.90 3.19 9.47
N GLY A 19 -12.78 3.93 9.52
CA GLY A 19 -12.36 4.65 10.72
C GLY A 19 -13.33 5.76 11.17
N GLY A 20 -14.16 6.27 10.26
CA GLY A 20 -15.18 7.27 10.52
C GLY A 20 -16.62 6.71 10.57
N LEU A 21 -16.80 5.40 10.38
CA LEU A 21 -18.12 4.79 10.30
C LEU A 21 -18.78 4.72 11.68
N ASP A 22 -19.89 5.44 11.84
CA ASP A 22 -20.77 5.33 12.99
C ASP A 22 -22.13 4.72 12.60
N LEU A 23 -22.31 3.45 12.94
CA LEU A 23 -23.56 2.71 12.70
C LEU A 23 -24.67 3.08 13.68
N ASN A 24 -24.34 3.74 14.79
CA ASN A 24 -25.30 4.11 15.83
C ASN A 24 -25.78 5.55 15.71
N SER A 25 -25.27 6.29 14.73
CA SER A 25 -25.67 7.67 14.48
C SER A 25 -27.16 7.75 14.17
N PRO A 26 -27.98 8.40 15.02
CA PRO A 26 -29.41 8.48 14.80
C PRO A 26 -29.69 9.50 13.71
N THR A 27 -30.06 9.04 12.51
CA THR A 27 -30.63 9.89 11.46
C THR A 27 -32.16 9.89 11.57
N PRO A 28 -32.80 11.03 11.89
CA PRO A 28 -34.26 11.10 11.96
C PRO A 28 -34.86 10.77 10.58
N ASN A 29 -35.87 9.89 10.56
CA ASN A 29 -36.62 9.48 9.37
C ASN A 29 -35.83 8.67 8.30
N GLN A 30 -34.70 8.05 8.66
CA GLN A 30 -33.99 7.11 7.78
C GLN A 30 -33.94 5.72 8.42
N GLU A 31 -33.91 4.69 7.58
CA GLU A 31 -33.62 3.33 8.06
C GLU A 31 -32.22 3.30 8.69
N PRO A 32 -32.04 2.53 9.78
CA PRO A 32 -30.74 2.43 10.43
C PRO A 32 -29.69 1.91 9.43
N LEU A 33 -28.56 2.61 9.35
CA LEU A 33 -27.44 2.20 8.52
C LEU A 33 -26.89 0.86 9.02
N THR A 34 -26.92 -0.17 8.17
CA THR A 34 -26.26 -1.44 8.45
C THR A 34 -24.88 -1.45 7.81
N LEU A 35 -23.94 -2.21 8.40
CA LEU A 35 -22.61 -2.41 7.81
C LEU A 35 -22.71 -2.95 6.37
N GLN A 36 -23.67 -3.85 6.12
CA GLN A 36 -23.91 -4.41 4.79
C GLN A 36 -24.32 -3.33 3.79
N ASN A 37 -25.33 -2.52 4.12
CA ASN A 37 -25.80 -1.45 3.22
C ASN A 37 -24.70 -0.41 2.99
N TRP A 38 -23.93 -0.09 4.04
CA TRP A 38 -22.77 0.78 3.91
C TRP A 38 -21.71 0.21 2.95
N LEU A 39 -21.33 -1.06 3.11
CA LEU A 39 -20.37 -1.74 2.23
C LEU A 39 -20.85 -1.79 0.77
N ILE A 40 -22.15 -2.01 0.55
CA ILE A 40 -22.74 -1.98 -0.80
C ILE A 40 -22.62 -0.57 -1.39
N ASN A 41 -23.01 0.45 -0.63
CA ASN A 41 -23.01 1.83 -1.10
C ASN A 41 -21.60 2.34 -1.41
N ILE A 42 -20.64 2.11 -0.52
CA ILE A 42 -19.25 2.54 -0.72
C ILE A 42 -18.58 1.79 -1.87
N THR A 43 -18.88 0.50 -2.05
CA THR A 43 -18.37 -0.26 -3.20
C THR A 43 -18.95 0.25 -4.51
N ALA A 44 -20.25 0.53 -4.55
CA ALA A 44 -20.90 1.10 -5.72
C ALA A 44 -20.32 2.49 -6.06
N TYR A 45 -20.08 3.32 -5.05
CA TYR A 45 -19.38 4.59 -5.20
C TYR A 45 -17.99 4.40 -5.83
N CYS A 46 -17.15 3.51 -5.28
CA CYS A 46 -15.81 3.25 -5.81
C CYS A 46 -15.82 2.78 -7.27
N ILE A 47 -16.76 1.92 -7.66
CA ILE A 47 -16.86 1.41 -9.03
C ILE A 47 -17.15 2.54 -10.03
N ASN A 48 -17.95 3.54 -9.63
CA ASN A 48 -18.36 4.62 -10.52
C ASN A 48 -17.33 5.78 -10.55
N GLU A 49 -16.68 6.06 -9.43
CA GLU A 49 -15.87 7.28 -9.26
C GLU A 49 -14.36 7.05 -9.37
N ILE A 50 -13.87 5.83 -9.21
CA ILE A 50 -12.43 5.57 -9.31
C ILE A 50 -12.02 5.54 -10.78
N GLU A 51 -11.31 6.58 -11.19
CA GLU A 51 -10.60 6.59 -12.46
C GLU A 51 -9.34 5.71 -12.37
N LEU A 52 -9.31 4.66 -13.20
CA LEU A 52 -8.17 3.77 -13.27
C LEU A 52 -7.11 4.34 -14.22
N PRO A 53 -5.81 4.25 -13.86
CA PRO A 53 -4.75 4.59 -14.79
C PRO A 53 -4.69 3.56 -15.94
N PRO A 54 -3.96 3.87 -17.03
CA PRO A 54 -3.63 2.92 -18.07
C PRO A 54 -2.98 1.65 -17.49
N THR A 55 -3.21 0.51 -18.13
CA THR A 55 -2.77 -0.80 -17.62
C THR A 55 -1.25 -0.85 -17.40
N GLU A 56 -0.48 -0.16 -18.25
CA GLU A 56 0.98 -0.11 -18.21
C GLU A 56 1.52 0.59 -16.96
N ALA A 57 0.72 1.45 -16.33
CA ALA A 57 1.06 2.16 -15.10
C ALA A 57 0.62 1.40 -13.83
N ILE A 58 -0.06 0.26 -13.97
CA ILE A 58 -0.53 -0.55 -12.84
C ILE A 58 0.54 -1.57 -12.45
N HIS A 59 1.16 -1.34 -11.30
CA HIS A 59 2.19 -2.22 -10.72
C HIS A 59 1.69 -3.08 -9.55
N TYR A 60 0.40 -3.46 -9.57
CA TYR A 60 -0.22 -4.31 -8.56
C TYR A 60 -0.49 -5.72 -9.09
N SER A 61 -0.30 -6.73 -8.23
CA SER A 61 -0.60 -8.12 -8.53
C SER A 61 -1.28 -8.79 -7.34
N LEU A 62 -2.54 -9.17 -7.52
CA LEU A 62 -3.32 -9.88 -6.51
C LEU A 62 -2.68 -11.21 -6.08
N LYS A 63 -1.89 -11.84 -6.97
CA LYS A 63 -1.16 -13.07 -6.66
C LYS A 63 0.00 -12.83 -5.70
N ALA A 64 0.60 -11.64 -5.75
CA ALA A 64 1.76 -11.30 -4.92
C ALA A 64 1.31 -10.74 -3.57
N THR A 65 0.23 -9.96 -3.54
CA THR A 65 -0.21 -9.25 -2.34
C THR A 65 -1.74 -9.15 -2.34
N SER A 66 -2.38 -9.50 -1.22
CA SER A 66 -3.81 -9.26 -1.03
C SER A 66 -4.10 -7.75 -0.92
N PRO A 67 -5.31 -7.26 -1.23
CA PRO A 67 -5.66 -5.85 -1.06
C PRO A 67 -5.44 -5.34 0.37
N ALA A 68 -5.78 -6.16 1.36
CA ALA A 68 -5.62 -5.80 2.76
C ALA A 68 -4.13 -5.67 3.13
N LEU A 69 -3.29 -6.64 2.76
CA LEU A 69 -1.85 -6.54 2.99
C LEU A 69 -1.24 -5.36 2.23
N TRP A 70 -1.68 -5.12 1.00
CA TRP A 70 -1.19 -4.00 0.19
C TRP A 70 -1.46 -2.65 0.87
N CYS A 71 -2.63 -2.46 1.48
CA CYS A 71 -2.93 -1.23 2.24
C CYS A 71 -1.91 -0.97 3.36
N TYR A 72 -1.56 -2.00 4.13
CA TYR A 72 -0.58 -1.86 5.22
C TYR A 72 0.84 -1.66 4.71
N VAL A 73 1.22 -2.32 3.60
CA VAL A 73 2.53 -2.12 2.98
C VAL A 73 2.67 -0.70 2.42
N GLU A 74 1.64 -0.14 1.78
CA GLU A 74 1.64 1.25 1.32
C GLU A 74 1.76 2.23 2.50
N GLN A 75 1.05 1.99 3.60
CA GLN A 75 1.18 2.81 4.82
C GLN A 75 2.57 2.70 5.46
N ALA A 76 3.18 1.52 5.45
CA ALA A 76 4.54 1.33 5.92
C ALA A 76 5.54 2.06 5.03
N LEU A 77 5.36 1.99 3.70
CA LEU A 77 6.14 2.73 2.71
C LEU A 77 6.09 4.24 2.97
N ASP A 78 4.90 4.80 3.23
CA ASP A 78 4.69 6.23 3.51
C ASP A 78 5.39 6.74 4.77
N GLN A 79 5.80 5.84 5.66
CA GLN A 79 6.55 6.17 6.87
C GLN A 79 8.05 5.92 6.75
N LEU A 80 8.54 5.38 5.64
CA LEU A 80 9.99 5.23 5.42
C LEU A 80 10.66 6.60 5.18
N PRO A 81 11.94 6.77 5.57
CA PRO A 81 12.74 7.92 5.12
C PRO A 81 12.74 8.04 3.58
N PRO A 82 12.78 9.28 3.03
CA PRO A 82 12.65 9.51 1.59
C PRO A 82 13.60 8.67 0.72
N VAL A 83 14.88 8.59 1.10
CA VAL A 83 15.90 7.82 0.35
C VAL A 83 15.58 6.32 0.36
N LEU A 84 15.22 5.75 1.51
CA LEU A 84 14.88 4.32 1.60
C LEU A 84 13.63 4.00 0.78
N ARG A 85 12.60 4.85 0.86
CA ARG A 85 11.37 4.70 0.05
C ARG A 85 11.69 4.72 -1.45
N PHE A 86 12.50 5.68 -1.90
CA PHE A 86 12.90 5.79 -3.29
C PHE A 86 13.64 4.52 -3.76
N VAL A 87 14.67 4.11 -3.02
CA VAL A 87 15.49 2.94 -3.34
C VAL A 87 14.63 1.66 -3.41
N VAL A 88 13.74 1.45 -2.44
CA VAL A 88 12.80 0.32 -2.43
C VAL A 88 11.87 0.33 -3.65
N LEU A 89 11.26 1.47 -3.97
CA LEU A 89 10.36 1.59 -5.12
C LEU A 89 11.07 1.35 -6.45
N MET A 90 12.28 1.89 -6.63
CA MET A 90 13.05 1.68 -7.86
C MET A 90 13.42 0.21 -8.06
N ALA A 91 13.82 -0.47 -6.98
CA ALA A 91 14.16 -1.89 -7.02
C ALA A 91 12.93 -2.79 -7.24
N GLN A 92 11.84 -2.55 -6.53
CA GLN A 92 10.68 -3.46 -6.55
C GLN A 92 9.73 -3.22 -7.72
N THR A 93 9.47 -1.96 -8.07
CA THR A 93 8.54 -1.60 -9.15
C THR A 93 9.20 -1.64 -10.51
N PHE A 94 10.41 -1.08 -10.61
CA PHE A 94 11.10 -0.91 -11.90
C PHE A 94 12.25 -1.89 -12.13
N ARG A 95 12.56 -2.74 -11.15
CA ARG A 95 13.65 -3.73 -11.22
C ARG A 95 15.01 -3.12 -11.54
N TRP A 96 15.25 -1.89 -11.08
CA TRP A 96 16.55 -1.26 -11.23
C TRP A 96 17.57 -1.97 -10.33
N SER A 97 18.78 -2.19 -10.87
CA SER A 97 19.91 -2.64 -10.07
C SER A 97 20.42 -1.52 -9.16
N GLU A 98 21.16 -1.90 -8.12
CA GLU A 98 21.81 -1.00 -7.17
C GLU A 98 22.70 0.00 -7.90
N THR A 99 23.43 -0.45 -8.92
CA THR A 99 24.27 0.41 -9.77
C THR A 99 23.45 1.45 -10.52
N ARG A 100 22.28 1.09 -11.05
CA ARG A 100 21.42 2.02 -11.78
C ARG A 100 20.80 3.06 -10.83
N ILE A 101 20.37 2.62 -9.65
CA ILE A 101 19.83 3.50 -8.60
C ILE A 101 20.91 4.48 -8.13
N ALA A 102 22.12 3.99 -7.84
CA ALA A 102 23.26 4.83 -7.45
C ALA A 102 23.59 5.88 -8.52
N ALA A 103 23.66 5.48 -9.79
CA ALA A 103 23.93 6.41 -10.90
C ALA A 103 22.83 7.46 -11.07
N TYR A 104 21.56 7.08 -10.85
CA TYR A 104 20.45 8.04 -10.87
C TYR A 104 20.55 9.05 -9.73
N LEU A 105 20.75 8.59 -8.50
CA LEU A 105 20.91 9.45 -7.33
C LEU A 105 22.10 10.41 -7.49
N GLN A 106 23.21 9.94 -8.05
CA GLN A 106 24.36 10.78 -8.35
C GLN A 106 24.03 11.91 -9.33
N ALA A 107 23.22 11.63 -10.35
CA ALA A 107 22.76 12.65 -11.30
C ALA A 107 21.83 13.69 -10.65
N GLU A 108 21.10 13.31 -9.61
CA GLU A 108 20.24 14.20 -8.79
C GLU A 108 21.03 14.92 -7.66
N GLY A 109 22.34 14.70 -7.56
CA GLY A 109 23.23 15.36 -6.60
C GLY A 109 23.52 14.56 -5.31
N GLU A 110 22.98 13.35 -5.19
CA GLU A 110 23.19 12.43 -4.06
C GLU A 110 24.31 11.43 -4.37
N ASN A 111 25.44 11.50 -3.67
CA ASN A 111 26.61 10.67 -3.96
C ASN A 111 26.63 9.38 -3.12
N PHE A 112 25.82 8.39 -3.51
CA PHE A 112 25.85 7.04 -2.93
C PHE A 112 26.52 6.03 -3.87
N THR A 113 27.29 5.13 -3.29
CA THR A 113 27.85 3.96 -3.97
C THR A 113 26.79 2.85 -4.12
N PRO A 114 26.96 1.91 -5.08
CA PRO A 114 26.06 0.76 -5.19
C PRO A 114 25.96 -0.09 -3.91
N ASN A 115 27.06 -0.19 -3.14
CA ASN A 115 27.04 -0.90 -1.86
C ASN A 115 26.22 -0.17 -0.79
N GLU A 116 26.25 1.17 -0.75
CA GLU A 116 25.38 1.94 0.15
C GLU A 116 23.91 1.77 -0.23
N VAL A 117 23.59 1.75 -1.53
CA VAL A 117 22.24 1.45 -2.01
C VAL A 117 21.79 0.04 -1.58
N ALA A 118 22.67 -0.96 -1.63
CA ALA A 118 22.36 -2.30 -1.14
C ALA A 118 22.03 -2.29 0.36
N ASN A 119 22.79 -1.54 1.17
CA ASN A 119 22.51 -1.37 2.59
C ASN A 119 21.15 -0.68 2.82
N PHE A 120 20.84 0.35 2.03
CA PHE A 120 19.53 1.03 2.09
C PHE A 120 18.37 0.11 1.71
N LEU A 121 18.55 -0.81 0.76
CA LEU A 121 17.52 -1.81 0.43
C LEU A 121 17.25 -2.72 1.62
N GLN A 122 18.31 -3.26 2.23
CA GLN A 122 18.18 -4.14 3.39
C GLN A 122 17.52 -3.42 4.57
N GLU A 123 17.93 -2.18 4.85
CA GLU A 123 17.31 -1.36 5.89
C GLU A 123 15.84 -1.03 5.57
N GLY A 124 15.56 -0.67 4.32
CA GLY A 124 14.20 -0.39 3.86
C GLY A 124 13.26 -1.58 4.04
N TYR A 125 13.69 -2.79 3.69
CA TYR A 125 12.88 -4.01 3.90
C TYR A 125 12.63 -4.31 5.36
N ARG A 126 13.67 -4.22 6.21
CA ARG A 126 13.51 -4.39 7.65
C ARG A 126 12.53 -3.36 8.23
N MET A 127 12.66 -2.10 7.84
CA MET A 127 11.75 -1.03 8.30
C MET A 127 10.33 -1.22 7.81
N LEU A 128 10.11 -1.79 6.62
CA LEU A 128 8.76 -2.12 6.15
C LEU A 128 8.13 -3.17 7.04
N GLU A 129 8.84 -4.26 7.30
CA GLU A 129 8.35 -5.32 8.20
C GLU A 129 8.09 -4.76 9.60
N ASP A 130 9.02 -4.00 10.19
CA ASP A 130 8.88 -3.41 11.53
C ASP A 130 7.68 -2.45 11.66
N LYS A 131 7.26 -1.83 10.55
CA LYS A 131 6.14 -0.88 10.52
C LYS A 131 4.78 -1.53 10.29
N LEU A 132 4.74 -2.82 9.92
CA LEU A 132 3.48 -3.55 9.86
C LEU A 132 2.96 -3.79 11.28
N PRO A 133 1.64 -3.63 11.51
CA PRO A 133 1.02 -4.03 12.76
C PRO A 133 1.30 -5.51 13.09
N GLY A 134 1.44 -5.84 14.37
CA GLY A 134 1.85 -7.18 14.80
C GLY A 134 0.89 -8.29 14.34
N ASP A 135 -0.41 -8.02 14.34
CA ASP A 135 -1.44 -8.92 13.81
C ASP A 135 -1.32 -9.14 12.29
N ILE A 136 -0.98 -8.10 11.53
CA ILE A 136 -0.72 -8.20 10.09
C ILE A 136 0.54 -9.03 9.82
N ARG A 137 1.60 -8.86 10.60
CA ARG A 137 2.80 -9.72 10.49
C ARG A 137 2.47 -11.17 10.82
N ALA A 138 1.68 -11.44 11.84
CA ALA A 138 1.26 -12.79 12.19
C ALA A 138 0.44 -13.45 11.06
N ILE A 139 -0.51 -12.71 10.47
CA ILE A 139 -1.37 -13.23 9.40
C ILE A 139 -0.58 -13.49 8.11
N TYR A 140 0.33 -12.59 7.73
CA TYR A 140 0.95 -12.61 6.39
C TYR A 140 2.40 -13.05 6.34
N LEU A 141 3.17 -12.90 7.43
CA LEU A 141 4.58 -13.29 7.52
C LEU A 141 4.80 -14.55 8.35
N GLY A 142 3.77 -15.03 9.05
CA GLY A 142 3.87 -16.22 9.92
C GLY A 142 4.73 -15.99 11.15
N GLU A 143 4.93 -14.73 11.55
CA GLU A 143 5.54 -14.38 12.83
C GLU A 143 4.49 -14.61 13.93
N ASP A 144 4.63 -15.70 14.70
CA ASP A 144 3.78 -15.91 15.86
C ASP A 144 3.79 -14.64 16.73
N ALA A 145 2.60 -14.16 17.10
CA ALA A 145 2.45 -13.02 18.00
C ALA A 145 3.09 -13.38 19.35
N ALA A 146 4.36 -13.02 19.53
CA ALA A 146 5.15 -13.28 20.72
C ALA A 146 4.67 -12.46 21.93
#